data_AF-A0A517VYD8-F1
#
_entry.id   AF-A0A517VYD8-F1
#
_cell.length_a   1.000
_cell.length_b   1.000
_cell.length_c   1.000
_cell.angle_alpha   90.00
_cell.angle_beta   90.00
_cell.angle_gamma   90.00
#
_symmetry.space_group_name_H-M   'P 1'
#
loop_
_entity.id
_entity.type
_entity.pdbx_description
1 polymer ?
#
loop_
_entity_poly.entity_id
_entity_poly.type
_entity_poly.pdbx_seq_one_letter_code
_entity_poly.pdbx_strand_id
1 'polypeptide(L)'
;MTTRVAEYQIAIATSTVPSANTDDTVRLKVYNSGGERIENFNLDNPNRDDRERGRTDTFTFLPTRRYRTNDIEYFYLQIYGNDAWLPSAITIKTVNMQGNVDVQWSRLQWDPQHWLSTDRSDANGNAVPVYKLNKSLSRDRDDDSPPTSAFDPNHSEYEYD
;
A
#
# COMPACT_ATOMS: atom_id res chain seq x y z
N MET A 1 15.27 11.04 19.26
CA MET A 1 16.10 11.44 18.10
C MET A 1 15.37 11.02 16.85
N THR A 2 15.30 11.85 15.82
CA THR A 2 14.68 11.45 14.55
C THR A 2 15.68 10.66 13.71
N THR A 3 15.32 9.42 13.40
CA THR A 3 16.08 8.45 12.60
C THR A 3 15.77 8.64 11.11
N ARG A 4 16.75 8.28 10.27
CA ARG A 4 16.60 8.26 8.81
C ARG A 4 16.27 6.86 8.36
N VAL A 5 15.40 6.75 7.36
CA VAL A 5 15.06 5.47 6.72
C VAL A 5 16.24 5.03 5.87
N ALA A 6 16.73 3.81 6.15
CA ALA A 6 17.68 3.10 5.31
C ALA A 6 16.97 2.18 4.32
N GLU A 7 15.83 1.60 4.73
CA GLU A 7 15.10 0.60 3.96
C GLU A 7 13.62 0.58 4.38
N TYR A 8 12.75 0.25 3.42
CA TYR A 8 11.37 -0.17 3.65
C TYR A 8 11.27 -1.69 3.48
N GLN A 9 10.70 -2.37 4.46
CA GLN A 9 10.35 -3.79 4.40
C GLN A 9 8.84 -3.92 4.37
N ILE A 10 8.30 -4.50 3.30
CA ILE A 10 6.87 -4.68 3.09
C ILE A 10 6.59 -6.18 3.12
N ALA A 11 5.54 -6.59 3.82
CA ALA A 11 4.99 -7.95 3.75
C ALA A 11 3.49 -7.85 3.47
N ILE A 12 3.00 -8.53 2.43
CA ILE A 12 1.59 -8.57 2.10
C ILE A 12 1.15 -10.01 1.95
N ALA A 13 0.06 -10.38 2.62
CA ALA A 13 -0.59 -11.65 2.46
C ALA A 13 -1.79 -11.50 1.51
N THR A 14 -1.89 -12.36 0.50
CA THR A 14 -3.10 -12.48 -0.33
C THR A 14 -4.10 -13.40 0.37
N SER A 15 -5.39 -13.06 0.29
CA SER A 15 -6.47 -13.86 0.85
C SER A 15 -6.52 -15.28 0.26
N THR A 16 -7.12 -16.21 1.00
CA THR A 16 -7.36 -17.59 0.55
C THR A 16 -8.68 -17.74 -0.21
N VAL A 17 -9.47 -16.67 -0.32
CA VAL A 17 -10.73 -16.63 -1.09
C VAL A 17 -10.44 -16.99 -2.56
N PRO A 18 -11.31 -17.74 -3.25
CA PRO A 18 -11.16 -18.00 -4.67
C PRO A 18 -10.94 -16.72 -5.49
N SER A 19 -10.02 -16.77 -6.45
CA SER A 19 -9.64 -15.64 -7.31
C SER A 19 -9.11 -14.40 -6.58
N ALA A 20 -8.62 -14.54 -5.34
CA ALA A 20 -8.04 -13.41 -4.60
C ALA A 20 -6.67 -12.96 -5.11
N ASN A 21 -6.01 -13.73 -5.99
CA ASN A 21 -4.72 -13.41 -6.59
C ASN A 21 -4.84 -12.36 -7.70
N THR A 22 -3.71 -11.81 -8.15
CA THR A 22 -3.69 -10.89 -9.30
C THR A 22 -2.34 -10.93 -10.00
N ASP A 23 -2.37 -10.83 -11.33
CA ASP A 23 -1.18 -10.58 -12.16
C ASP A 23 -0.95 -9.08 -12.41
N ASP A 24 -1.87 -8.21 -11.96
CA ASP A 24 -1.78 -6.77 -12.22
C ASP A 24 -0.67 -6.08 -11.44
N THR A 25 -0.24 -4.94 -11.98
CA THR A 25 0.75 -4.08 -11.34
C THR A 25 0.18 -3.48 -10.05
N VAL A 26 0.86 -3.72 -8.93
CA VAL A 26 0.57 -3.07 -7.64
C VAL A 26 1.73 -2.20 -7.21
N ARG A 27 1.43 -0.98 -6.74
CA ARG A 27 2.43 -0.04 -6.22
C ARG A 27 2.12 0.37 -4.80
N LEU A 28 3.18 0.57 -4.02
CA LEU A 28 3.12 1.24 -2.73
C LEU A 28 3.65 2.67 -2.88
N LYS A 29 2.80 3.65 -2.61
CA LYS A 29 3.17 5.08 -2.62
C LYS A 29 3.29 5.57 -1.19
N VAL A 30 4.38 6.26 -0.88
CA VAL A 30 4.67 6.80 0.45
C VAL A 30 4.44 8.30 0.43
N TYR A 31 3.72 8.81 1.43
CA TYR A 31 3.40 10.23 1.55
C TYR A 31 3.89 10.79 2.88
N ASN A 32 4.32 12.04 2.83
CA ASN A 32 4.71 12.78 4.02
C ASN A 32 3.53 13.53 4.66
N SER A 33 3.77 14.16 5.82
CA SER A 33 2.75 14.94 6.54
C SER A 33 2.24 16.17 5.77
N GLY A 34 3.00 16.66 4.78
CA GLY A 34 2.59 17.73 3.87
C GLY A 34 1.69 17.25 2.73
N GLY A 35 1.45 15.94 2.61
CA GLY A 35 0.67 15.36 1.53
C GLY A 35 1.44 15.16 0.22
N GLU A 36 2.76 15.38 0.22
CA GLU A 36 3.61 15.12 -0.93
C GLU A 36 3.95 13.63 -1.03
N ARG A 37 3.87 13.07 -2.24
CA ARG A 37 4.36 11.71 -2.51
C ARG A 37 5.88 11.71 -2.55
N ILE A 38 6.50 11.06 -1.57
CA ILE A 38 7.96 10.99 -1.44
C ILE A 38 8.58 9.72 -2.01
N GLU A 39 7.80 8.64 -2.16
CA GLU A 39 8.25 7.40 -2.81
C GLU A 39 7.11 6.74 -3.60
N ASN A 40 7.48 5.89 -4.56
CA ASN A 40 6.55 5.09 -5.37
C ASN A 40 7.22 3.78 -5.79
N PHE A 41 6.95 2.70 -5.06
CA PHE A 41 7.58 1.40 -5.26
C PHE A 41 6.69 0.47 -6.07
N ASN A 42 7.26 -0.22 -7.06
CA ASN A 42 6.62 -1.33 -7.75
C ASN A 42 6.76 -2.58 -6.89
N LEU A 43 5.64 -3.17 -6.44
CA LEU A 43 5.66 -4.37 -5.61
C LEU A 43 5.78 -5.60 -6.51
N ASP A 44 7.02 -5.87 -6.91
CA ASP A 44 7.37 -6.93 -7.85
C ASP A 44 8.73 -7.52 -7.45
N ASN A 45 8.77 -8.83 -7.24
CA ASN A 45 9.97 -9.63 -7.01
C ASN A 45 10.42 -10.22 -8.36
N PRO A 46 11.60 -9.82 -8.87
CA PRO A 46 12.05 -10.29 -10.17
C PRO A 46 12.10 -11.81 -10.26
N ASN A 47 11.50 -12.37 -11.32
CA ASN A 47 11.44 -13.81 -11.60
C ASN A 47 10.63 -14.63 -10.58
N ARG A 48 9.71 -13.99 -9.86
CA ARG A 48 8.79 -14.66 -8.96
C ARG A 48 7.37 -14.21 -9.27
N ASP A 49 6.47 -15.16 -9.18
CA ASP A 49 5.04 -14.89 -9.22
C ASP A 49 4.58 -14.40 -7.84
N ASP A 50 4.09 -13.17 -7.80
CA ASP A 50 3.69 -12.46 -6.58
C ASP A 50 2.17 -12.39 -6.47
N ARG A 51 1.69 -12.09 -5.26
CA ARG A 51 0.27 -11.91 -4.93
C ARG A 51 -0.57 -13.15 -5.13
N GLU A 52 0.05 -14.31 -5.19
CA GLU A 52 -0.59 -15.61 -5.32
C GLU A 52 -1.48 -15.96 -4.12
N ARG A 53 -2.63 -16.60 -4.41
CA ARG A 53 -3.68 -16.88 -3.43
C ARG A 53 -3.12 -17.60 -2.20
N GLY A 54 -3.38 -17.03 -1.01
CA GLY A 54 -2.92 -17.59 0.27
C GLY A 54 -1.41 -17.49 0.52
N ARG A 55 -0.65 -16.81 -0.35
CA ARG A 55 0.79 -16.57 -0.14
C ARG A 55 1.02 -15.23 0.55
N THR A 56 2.17 -15.14 1.19
CA THR A 56 2.73 -13.88 1.68
C THR A 56 3.97 -13.54 0.88
N ASP A 57 4.01 -12.34 0.34
CA ASP A 57 5.13 -11.81 -0.42
C ASP A 57 5.82 -10.72 0.40
N THR A 58 7.14 -10.69 0.31
CA THR A 58 7.96 -9.70 1.00
C THR A 58 8.75 -8.89 -0.01
N PHE A 59 8.79 -7.58 0.18
CA PHE A 59 9.50 -6.64 -0.68
C PHE A 59 10.43 -5.77 0.16
N THR A 60 11.57 -5.41 -0.42
CA THR A 60 12.58 -4.58 0.21
C THR A 60 12.96 -3.45 -0.73
N PHE A 61 12.83 -2.20 -0.28
CA PHE A 61 13.19 -1.03 -1.08
C PHE A 61 14.11 -0.09 -0.32
N LEU A 62 15.12 0.40 -1.04
CA LEU A 62 15.90 1.53 -0.58
C LEU A 62 15.16 2.83 -0.93
N PRO A 63 15.15 3.83 -0.02
CA PRO A 63 14.52 5.09 -0.33
C PRO A 63 15.34 5.87 -1.36
N THR A 64 14.66 6.65 -2.21
CA THR A 64 15.32 7.51 -3.21
C THR A 64 16.12 8.65 -2.56
N ARG A 65 15.73 9.04 -1.33
CA ARG A 65 16.43 10.02 -0.50
C ARG A 65 16.40 9.59 0.96
N ARG A 66 17.26 10.18 1.80
CA ARG A 66 17.32 9.83 3.22
C ARG A 66 16.22 10.53 4.04
N TYR A 67 14.96 10.20 3.79
CA TYR A 67 13.81 10.72 4.52
C TYR A 67 13.92 10.42 6.02
N ARG A 68 13.38 11.32 6.86
CA ARG A 68 13.22 11.03 8.28
C ARG A 68 11.99 10.16 8.45
N THR A 69 12.07 9.16 9.32
CA THR A 69 10.93 8.27 9.56
C THR A 69 9.69 9.03 10.04
N ASN A 70 9.89 10.10 10.82
CA ASN A 70 8.79 10.93 11.32
C ASN A 70 8.09 11.74 10.23
N ASP A 71 8.72 11.95 9.08
CA ASP A 71 8.09 12.70 7.98
C ASP A 71 7.05 11.84 7.26
N ILE A 72 7.12 10.50 7.36
CA ILE A 72 6.17 9.56 6.74
C ILE A 72 4.86 9.55 7.53
N GLU A 73 3.76 9.76 6.82
CA GLU A 73 2.42 9.91 7.42
C GLU A 73 1.42 8.87 6.95
N TYR A 74 1.40 8.54 5.66
CA TYR A 74 0.49 7.51 5.15
C TYR A 74 1.03 6.87 3.87
N PHE A 75 0.43 5.75 3.52
CA PHE A 75 0.73 5.02 2.30
C PHE A 75 -0.54 4.84 1.47
N TYR A 76 -0.38 4.74 0.15
CA TYR A 76 -1.40 4.17 -0.71
C TYR A 76 -0.89 2.86 -1.29
N LEU A 77 -1.67 1.79 -1.10
CA LEU A 77 -1.54 0.56 -1.88
C LEU A 77 -2.47 0.69 -3.08
N GLN A 78 -1.92 0.68 -4.28
CA GLN A 78 -2.67 0.96 -5.51
C GLN A 78 -2.46 -0.13 -6.55
N ILE A 79 -3.56 -0.61 -7.14
CA ILE A 79 -3.55 -1.52 -8.29
C ILE A 79 -3.72 -0.75 -9.60
N TYR A 80 -3.15 -1.30 -10.66
CA TYR A 80 -3.18 -0.77 -12.03
C TYR A 80 -3.60 -1.88 -12.99
N GLY A 81 -4.88 -2.17 -13.01
CA GLY A 81 -5.53 -3.13 -13.91
C GLY A 81 -6.86 -3.60 -13.34
N ASN A 82 -7.52 -4.53 -14.02
CA ASN A 82 -8.86 -5.00 -13.69
C ASN A 82 -8.92 -6.47 -13.24
N ASP A 83 -7.78 -7.10 -13.00
CA ASP A 83 -7.69 -8.40 -12.34
C ASP A 83 -7.74 -8.19 -10.83
N ALA A 84 -8.96 -8.21 -10.29
CA ALA A 84 -9.23 -7.83 -8.92
C ALA A 84 -8.42 -8.63 -7.90
N TRP A 85 -7.80 -7.93 -6.95
CA TRP A 85 -6.95 -8.51 -5.92
C TRP A 85 -7.55 -8.34 -4.54
N LEU A 86 -7.50 -9.39 -3.71
CA LEU A 86 -7.91 -9.32 -2.32
C LEU A 86 -6.75 -9.61 -1.37
N PRO A 87 -6.11 -8.58 -0.81
CA PRO A 87 -5.20 -8.74 0.31
C PRO A 87 -5.94 -9.28 1.54
N SER A 88 -5.20 -9.94 2.44
CA SER A 88 -5.69 -10.33 3.77
C SER A 88 -4.94 -9.61 4.90
N ALA A 89 -3.69 -9.20 4.65
CA ALA A 89 -2.92 -8.37 5.57
C ALA A 89 -1.80 -7.63 4.84
N ILE A 90 -1.39 -6.48 5.38
CA ILE A 90 -0.17 -5.76 5.00
C ILE A 90 0.59 -5.29 6.23
N THR A 91 1.91 -5.39 6.19
CA THR A 91 2.83 -4.78 7.14
C THR A 91 3.90 -4.00 6.38
N ILE A 92 4.21 -2.80 6.84
CA ILE A 92 5.30 -1.96 6.32
C ILE A 92 6.17 -1.59 7.51
N LYS A 93 7.48 -1.77 7.38
CA LYS A 93 8.47 -1.38 8.37
C LYS A 93 9.47 -0.44 7.73
N THR A 94 9.89 0.57 8.48
CA THR A 94 11.12 1.31 8.16
C THR A 94 12.26 0.73 8.99
N VAL A 95 13.40 0.50 8.36
CA VAL A 95 14.65 0.15 9.03
C VAL A 95 15.54 1.38 9.05
N ASN A 96 16.13 1.69 10.18
CA ASN A 96 17.02 2.85 10.32
C ASN A 96 18.45 2.54 9.84
N MET A 97 19.29 3.56 9.80
CA MET A 97 20.70 3.47 9.37
C MET A 97 21.58 2.52 10.24
N GLN A 98 21.09 2.07 11.40
CA GLN A 98 21.75 1.08 12.26
C GLN A 98 21.25 -0.35 12.01
N GLY A 99 20.32 -0.56 11.08
CA GLY A 99 19.74 -1.87 10.78
C GLY A 99 18.59 -2.26 11.72
N ASN A 100 18.11 -1.34 12.57
CA ASN A 100 16.99 -1.63 13.48
C ASN A 100 15.67 -1.19 12.86
N VAL A 101 14.61 -1.99 13.06
CA VAL A 101 13.24 -1.55 12.76
C VAL A 101 12.92 -0.33 13.63
N ASP A 102 12.45 0.73 12.98
CA ASP A 102 12.19 2.03 13.60
C ASP A 102 10.69 2.26 13.82
N VAL A 103 9.89 2.18 12.74
CA VAL A 103 8.42 2.27 12.81
C VAL A 103 7.81 1.14 11.99
N GLN A 104 6.66 0.65 12.45
CA GLN A 104 5.86 -0.34 11.74
C GLN A 104 4.42 0.17 11.58
N TRP A 105 3.87 -0.05 10.38
CA TRP A 105 2.48 0.13 10.00
C TRP A 105 1.88 -1.22 9.66
N SER A 106 0.64 -1.48 10.08
CA SER A 106 0.01 -2.77 9.82
C SER A 106 -1.50 -2.64 9.64
N ARG A 107 -2.02 -3.40 8.69
CA ARG A 107 -3.43 -3.80 8.61
C ARG A 107 -3.44 -5.33 8.62
N LEU A 108 -3.68 -5.92 9.79
CA LEU A 108 -3.61 -7.37 9.97
C LEU A 108 -4.92 -8.09 9.67
N GLN A 109 -6.02 -7.34 9.61
CA GLN A 109 -7.33 -7.83 9.22
C GLN A 109 -7.84 -6.96 8.09
N TRP A 110 -7.65 -7.43 6.85
CA TRP A 110 -8.22 -6.79 5.68
C TRP A 110 -9.74 -6.99 5.66
N ASP A 111 -10.47 -5.96 5.23
CA ASP A 111 -11.91 -6.10 5.03
C ASP A 111 -12.16 -7.01 3.82
N PRO A 112 -12.80 -8.18 3.97
CA PRO A 112 -13.02 -9.12 2.87
C PRO A 112 -13.90 -8.55 1.75
N GLN A 113 -14.54 -7.39 1.94
CA GLN A 113 -15.32 -6.69 0.92
C GLN A 113 -14.49 -5.67 0.11
N HIS A 114 -13.29 -5.30 0.57
CA HIS A 114 -12.44 -4.32 -0.11
C HIS A 114 -11.44 -4.97 -1.07
N TRP A 115 -11.93 -5.32 -2.25
CA TRP A 115 -11.08 -5.76 -3.35
C TRP A 115 -10.41 -4.57 -4.03
N LEU A 116 -9.18 -4.77 -4.49
CA LEU A 116 -8.45 -3.80 -5.27
C LEU A 116 -8.64 -4.10 -6.76
N SER A 117 -9.28 -3.19 -7.50
CA SER A 117 -9.39 -3.23 -8.97
C SER A 117 -9.60 -1.82 -9.53
N THR A 118 -9.19 -1.58 -10.77
CA THR A 118 -9.59 -0.38 -11.52
C THR A 118 -10.99 -0.53 -12.14
N ASP A 119 -11.48 -1.75 -12.32
CA ASP A 119 -12.86 -2.03 -12.67
C ASP A 119 -13.72 -2.11 -11.39
N ARG A 120 -14.51 -1.07 -11.17
CA ARG A 120 -15.36 -0.98 -9.97
C ARG A 120 -16.51 -1.98 -9.96
N SER A 121 -16.80 -2.65 -11.10
CA SER A 121 -17.84 -3.68 -11.15
C SER A 121 -17.40 -4.99 -10.49
N ASP A 122 -16.10 -5.19 -10.30
CA ASP A 122 -15.55 -6.32 -9.55
C ASP A 122 -16.02 -6.32 -8.09
N ALA A 123 -15.94 -7.49 -7.45
CA ALA A 123 -16.30 -7.68 -6.05
C ALA A 123 -17.72 -7.20 -5.69
N ASN A 124 -18.69 -7.52 -6.56
CA ASN A 124 -20.08 -7.09 -6.43
C ASN A 124 -20.26 -5.56 -6.42
N GLY A 125 -19.43 -4.83 -7.16
CA GLY A 125 -19.54 -3.37 -7.28
C GLY A 125 -18.78 -2.57 -6.22
N ASN A 126 -17.94 -3.24 -5.41
CA ASN A 126 -17.25 -2.63 -4.26
C ASN A 126 -15.74 -2.49 -4.45
N ALA A 127 -15.20 -2.89 -5.61
CA ALA A 127 -13.78 -2.80 -5.84
C ALA A 127 -13.31 -1.33 -5.93
N VAL A 128 -12.14 -1.05 -5.36
CA VAL A 128 -11.51 0.27 -5.36
C VAL A 128 -10.07 0.18 -5.87
N PRO A 129 -9.55 1.14 -6.64
CA PRO A 129 -8.21 1.02 -7.17
C PRO A 129 -7.12 1.29 -6.12
N VAL A 130 -7.49 1.78 -4.94
CA VAL A 130 -6.54 2.27 -3.94
C VAL A 130 -7.03 2.01 -2.51
N TYR A 131 -6.11 1.62 -1.63
CA TYR A 131 -6.31 1.55 -0.19
C TYR A 131 -5.34 2.49 0.52
N LYS A 132 -5.86 3.33 1.42
CA LYS A 132 -5.06 4.24 2.25
C LYS A 132 -4.67 3.54 3.55
N LEU A 133 -3.38 3.42 3.81
CA LEU A 133 -2.87 2.98 5.10
C LEU A 133 -2.34 4.20 5.86
N ASN A 134 -3.07 4.65 6.87
CA ASN A 134 -2.64 5.73 7.74
C ASN A 134 -1.57 5.24 8.72
N LYS A 135 -0.72 6.15 9.21
CA LYS A 135 0.12 5.91 10.38
C LYS A 135 -0.74 5.53 11.57
N SER A 136 -0.69 4.26 11.93
CA SER A 136 -1.50 3.69 12.99
C SER A 136 -1.33 4.51 14.27
N LEU A 137 -2.42 5.16 14.71
CA LEU A 137 -2.67 5.39 16.13
C LEU A 137 -2.53 4.02 16.79
N SER A 138 -1.65 3.92 17.78
CA SER A 138 -1.52 2.74 18.62
C SER A 138 -2.80 2.55 19.44
N ARG A 139 -3.86 2.02 18.84
CA ARG A 139 -5.03 1.41 19.47
C ARG A 139 -6.01 0.96 18.40
N ASP A 140 -6.23 -0.34 18.35
CA ASP A 140 -7.43 -0.95 17.80
C ASP A 140 -8.67 -0.19 18.27
N ARG A 141 -9.42 0.43 17.35
CA ARG A 141 -10.90 0.56 17.35
C ARG A 141 -11.35 0.94 15.94
N ASP A 142 -11.95 -0.01 15.24
CA ASP A 142 -13.25 0.09 14.57
C ASP A 142 -13.71 1.49 14.09
N ASP A 143 -12.96 2.15 13.20
CA ASP A 143 -13.51 3.18 12.28
C ASP A 143 -12.50 3.49 11.16
N ASP A 144 -12.43 2.61 10.15
CA ASP A 144 -11.64 2.86 8.93
C ASP A 144 -12.48 2.47 7.71
N SER A 145 -13.68 3.05 7.63
CA SER A 145 -14.42 3.08 6.37
C SER A 145 -13.60 3.93 5.39
N PRO A 146 -13.33 3.45 4.15
CA PRO A 146 -12.66 4.27 3.15
C PRO A 146 -13.50 5.53 2.91
N PRO A 147 -12.89 6.70 2.66
CA PRO A 147 -13.64 7.90 2.35
C PRO A 147 -14.46 7.67 1.09
N THR A 148 -15.77 7.50 1.26
CA THR A 148 -16.76 7.54 0.17
C THR A 148 -17.03 9.00 -0.19
N SER A 149 -16.02 9.72 -0.70
CA SER A 149 -16.25 10.99 -1.39
C SER A 149 -15.11 11.31 -2.36
N ALA A 150 -15.38 10.98 -3.62
CA ALA A 150 -14.90 11.63 -4.84
C ALA A 150 -13.50 12.28 -4.80
N PHE A 151 -12.50 11.46 -5.14
CA PHE A 151 -11.47 11.91 -6.07
C PHE A 151 -12.16 12.42 -7.34
N ASP A 152 -11.91 13.67 -7.74
CA ASP A 152 -12.36 14.23 -9.01
C ASP A 152 -11.43 13.74 -10.13
N PRO A 153 -11.89 12.88 -11.06
CA PRO A 153 -11.06 12.38 -12.16
C PRO A 153 -10.77 13.42 -13.25
N ASN A 154 -11.29 14.65 -13.16
CA ASN A 154 -11.11 15.71 -14.17
C ASN A 154 -10.03 16.76 -13.85
N HIS A 155 -9.23 16.62 -12.79
CA HIS A 155 -8.04 17.46 -12.65
C HIS A 155 -6.91 16.94 -13.55
N SER A 156 -6.90 17.37 -14.81
CA SER A 156 -5.82 17.11 -15.75
C SER A 156 -4.64 18.02 -15.45
N GLU A 157 -3.57 17.50 -14.82
CA GLU A 157 -2.25 18.12 -14.89
C GLU A 157 -1.65 17.82 -16.27
N TYR A 158 -2.03 18.62 -17.26
CA TYR A 158 -1.21 18.86 -18.44
C TYR A 158 -0.53 20.22 -18.25
N GLU A 159 0.68 20.21 -17.71
CA GLU A 159 1.65 21.26 -17.98
C GLU A 159 2.58 20.72 -19.07
N TYR A 160 2.44 21.23 -20.29
CA TYR A 160 3.50 21.21 -21.29
C TYR A 160 4.22 22.56 -21.18
N ASP A 161 5.56 22.51 -21.11
CA ASP A 161 6.46 23.66 -21.32
C ASP A 161 6.14 24.40 -22.64
#